data_AF-A0A7C9EWG9-F1
#
_entry.id   AF-A0A7C9EWG9-F1
#
_cell.length_a   1.000
_cell.length_b   1.000
_cell.length_c   1.000
_cell.angle_alpha   90.00
_cell.angle_beta   90.00
_cell.angle_gamma   90.00
#
_symmetry.space_group_name_H-M   'P 1'
#
loop_
_entity.id
_entity.type
_entity.pdbx_description
1 polymer ?
#
loop_
_entity_poly.entity_id
_entity_poly.type
_entity_poly.pdbx_seq_one_letter_code
_entity_poly.pdbx_strand_id
1 'polypeptide(L)'
;MPKIFTHISQMMPSIHQLKLICFPFIPVLLPLILFLCFYKWLQPKSASKKKLPPCPPRLPILGNLHQFGAHPHRSLGSLSEKHGELMLIYAGSSPMLIVSSAKAAREILKTHDVTFSDRPSTKTGNRLL
;
A
#
# COMPACT_ATOMS: atom_id res chain seq x y z
N MET A 1 48.19 -7.00 35.42
CA MET A 1 47.09 -7.32 34.49
C MET A 1 45.67 -7.16 35.11
N PRO A 2 45.22 -5.98 35.61
CA PRO A 2 43.81 -5.84 36.04
C PRO A 2 42.97 -4.74 35.34
N LYS A 3 43.58 -3.83 34.56
CA LYS A 3 42.88 -2.63 34.03
C LYS A 3 41.76 -2.93 33.02
N ILE A 4 41.83 -4.06 32.32
CA ILE A 4 40.79 -4.49 31.35
C ILE A 4 39.52 -4.98 32.07
N PHE A 5 39.68 -5.63 33.23
CA PHE A 5 38.55 -6.22 33.98
C PHE A 5 37.67 -5.13 34.62
N THR A 6 38.28 -4.04 35.09
CA THR A 6 37.57 -2.86 35.60
C THR A 6 36.74 -2.15 34.52
N HIS A 7 37.23 -2.07 33.29
CA HIS A 7 36.47 -1.47 32.18
C HIS A 7 35.27 -2.34 31.74
N ILE A 8 35.41 -3.67 31.76
CA ILE A 8 34.33 -4.59 31.40
C ILE A 8 33.18 -4.52 32.44
N SER A 9 33.51 -4.44 33.73
CA SER A 9 32.53 -4.31 34.81
C SER A 9 31.69 -3.01 34.71
N GLN A 10 32.30 -1.90 34.27
CA GLN A 10 31.60 -0.63 34.05
C GLN A 10 30.68 -0.63 32.81
N MET A 11 30.86 -1.56 31.85
CA MET A 11 29.97 -1.70 30.67
C MET A 11 28.74 -2.59 30.93
N MET A 12 28.78 -3.47 31.94
CA MET A 12 27.67 -4.37 32.28
C MET A 12 26.33 -3.67 32.63
N PRO A 13 26.27 -2.55 33.38
CA PRO A 13 25.01 -1.88 33.65
C PRO A 13 24.39 -1.24 32.40
N SER A 14 25.21 -0.70 31.49
CA SER A 14 24.74 -0.09 30.23
C SER A 14 24.10 -1.11 29.28
N ILE A 15 24.63 -2.34 29.24
CA ILE A 15 24.06 -3.44 28.42
C ILE A 15 22.69 -3.90 28.99
N HIS A 16 22.54 -3.92 30.32
CA HIS A 16 21.27 -4.26 30.97
C HIS A 16 20.19 -3.21 30.72
N GLN A 17 20.55 -1.92 30.77
CA GLN A 17 19.63 -0.81 30.45
C GLN A 17 19.18 -0.85 28.99
N LEU A 18 20.10 -1.14 28.05
CA LEU A 18 19.76 -1.32 26.63
C LEU A 18 18.81 -2.51 26.41
N LYS A 19 19.05 -3.64 27.10
CA LYS A 19 18.15 -4.81 27.04
C LYS A 19 16.75 -4.48 27.59
N LEU A 20 16.65 -3.73 28.70
CA LEU A 20 15.36 -3.33 29.29
C LEU A 20 14.51 -2.50 28.33
N ILE A 21 15.16 -1.60 27.56
CA ILE A 21 14.51 -0.74 26.58
C ILE A 21 14.12 -1.55 25.34
N CYS A 22 14.96 -2.45 24.84
CA CYS A 22 14.69 -3.21 23.61
C CYS A 22 13.71 -4.39 23.79
N PHE A 23 13.66 -4.99 24.99
CA PHE A 23 12.81 -6.15 25.31
C PHE A 23 11.32 -5.96 24.97
N PRO A 24 10.67 -4.79 25.20
CA PRO A 24 9.28 -4.59 24.80
C PRO A 24 9.07 -4.32 23.29
N PHE A 25 10.08 -3.85 22.55
CA PHE A 25 9.91 -3.53 21.12
C PHE A 25 10.09 -4.76 20.22
N ILE A 26 10.97 -5.69 20.58
CA ILE A 26 11.21 -6.93 19.83
C ILE A 26 9.93 -7.77 19.59
N PRO A 27 9.09 -8.05 20.61
CA PRO A 27 7.87 -8.83 20.40
C PRO A 27 6.78 -8.10 19.60
N VAL A 28 6.91 -6.79 19.35
CA VAL A 28 5.99 -6.03 18.48
C VAL A 28 6.53 -5.94 17.05
N LEU A 29 7.83 -5.70 16.90
CA LEU A 29 8.47 -5.55 15.59
C LEU A 29 8.50 -6.88 14.82
N LEU A 30 8.77 -8.00 15.50
CA LEU A 30 8.83 -9.31 14.86
C LEU A 30 7.50 -9.72 14.19
N PRO A 31 6.34 -9.73 14.89
CA PRO A 31 5.07 -10.07 14.24
C PRO A 31 4.66 -9.05 13.19
N LEU A 32 5.01 -7.76 13.36
CA LEU A 32 4.76 -6.74 12.33
C LEU A 32 5.51 -7.05 11.03
N ILE A 33 6.80 -7.40 11.14
CA ILE A 33 7.61 -7.79 9.98
C ILE A 33 7.06 -9.07 9.34
N LEU A 34 6.74 -10.10 10.15
CA LEU A 34 6.15 -11.34 9.64
C LEU A 34 4.82 -11.10 8.93
N PHE A 35 3.97 -10.24 9.49
CA PHE A 35 2.69 -9.84 8.92
C PHE A 35 2.87 -9.11 7.58
N LEU A 36 3.81 -8.17 7.48
CA LEU A 36 4.12 -7.47 6.23
C LEU A 36 4.68 -8.42 5.17
N CYS A 37 5.56 -9.35 5.56
CA CYS A 37 6.09 -10.39 4.67
C CYS A 37 4.99 -11.33 4.18
N PHE A 38 4.13 -11.80 5.07
CA PHE A 38 2.99 -12.64 4.75
C PHE A 38 2.00 -11.91 3.82
N TYR A 39 1.69 -10.65 4.12
CA TYR A 39 0.84 -9.82 3.27
C TYR A 39 1.42 -9.67 1.87
N LYS A 40 2.74 -9.40 1.73
CA LYS A 40 3.41 -9.32 0.43
C LYS A 40 3.41 -10.66 -0.32
N TRP A 41 3.46 -11.78 0.39
CA TRP A 41 3.36 -13.11 -0.22
C TRP A 41 1.95 -13.39 -0.75
N LEU A 42 0.91 -12.96 -0.02
CA LEU A 42 -0.48 -13.07 -0.46
C LEU A 42 -0.81 -12.17 -1.66
N GLN A 43 -0.05 -11.10 -1.89
CA GLN A 43 -0.29 -10.27 -3.06
C GLN A 43 -0.03 -11.09 -4.34
N PRO A 44 -0.96 -11.07 -5.31
CA PRO A 44 -0.74 -11.72 -6.59
C PRO A 44 0.54 -11.16 -7.21
N LYS A 45 1.49 -12.04 -7.53
CA LYS A 45 2.67 -11.65 -8.30
C LYS A 45 2.17 -11.14 -9.65
N SER A 46 2.34 -9.84 -9.91
CA SER A 46 2.00 -9.24 -11.19
C SER A 46 2.61 -10.09 -12.31
N ALA A 47 1.78 -10.80 -13.06
CA ALA A 47 2.23 -11.65 -14.14
C ALA A 47 2.84 -10.78 -15.24
N SER A 48 4.14 -10.96 -15.47
CA SER A 48 4.87 -10.79 -16.75
C SER A 48 4.65 -9.51 -17.56
N LYS A 49 5.73 -8.72 -17.75
CA LYS A 49 6.16 -7.96 -18.95
C LYS A 49 5.14 -7.18 -19.80
N LYS A 50 3.86 -7.07 -19.42
CA LYS A 50 2.88 -6.19 -20.06
C LYS A 50 3.09 -4.80 -19.49
N LYS A 51 3.03 -3.78 -20.36
CA LYS A 51 3.10 -2.38 -19.95
C LYS A 51 1.85 -2.06 -19.12
N LEU A 52 1.93 -2.31 -17.82
CA LEU A 52 0.90 -1.86 -16.89
C LEU A 52 0.95 -0.34 -16.83
N PRO A 53 -0.21 0.31 -16.69
CA PRO A 53 -0.22 1.74 -16.43
C PRO A 53 0.53 2.02 -15.11
N PRO A 54 1.12 3.21 -14.96
CA PRO A 54 1.83 3.61 -13.75
C PRO A 54 0.97 3.38 -12.49
N CYS A 55 1.59 2.93 -11.41
CA CYS A 55 0.95 2.71 -10.12
C CYS A 55 1.56 3.66 -9.07
N PRO A 56 0.79 4.62 -8.53
CA PRO A 56 1.26 5.46 -7.43
C PRO A 56 1.64 4.62 -6.19
N PRO A 57 2.57 5.09 -5.34
CA PRO A 57 2.98 4.39 -4.13
C PRO A 57 1.79 4.07 -3.21
N ARG A 58 1.71 2.83 -2.73
CA ARG A 58 0.59 2.33 -1.92
C ARG A 58 1.05 1.78 -0.58
N LEU A 59 0.20 1.92 0.44
CA LEU A 59 0.44 1.34 1.76
C LEU A 59 -0.01 -0.14 1.79
N PRO A 60 0.61 -0.98 2.64
CA PRO A 60 0.10 -2.32 2.92
C PRO A 60 -1.35 -2.26 3.41
N ILE A 61 -2.22 -3.12 2.89
CA ILE A 61 -3.65 -3.29 3.23
C ILE A 61 -4.54 -2.12 2.81
N LEU A 62 -4.17 -0.89 3.17
CA LEU A 62 -4.95 0.31 2.90
C LEU A 62 -4.89 0.74 1.42
N GLY A 63 -3.82 0.39 0.71
CA GLY A 63 -3.62 0.80 -0.67
C GLY A 63 -3.36 2.30 -0.81
N ASN A 64 -4.02 2.92 -1.78
CA ASN A 64 -3.98 4.34 -2.11
C ASN A 64 -5.10 5.15 -1.42
N LEU A 65 -5.92 4.54 -0.55
CA LEU A 65 -7.02 5.25 0.14
C LEU A 65 -6.53 6.43 0.98
N HIS A 66 -5.30 6.38 1.49
CA HIS A 66 -4.67 7.50 2.21
C HIS A 66 -4.49 8.76 1.35
N GLN A 67 -4.58 8.63 0.02
CA GLN A 67 -4.49 9.74 -0.94
C GLN A 67 -5.87 10.30 -1.29
N PHE A 68 -6.96 9.70 -0.78
CA PHE A 68 -8.32 10.14 -1.05
C PHE A 68 -8.66 11.22 -0.03
N GLY A 69 -8.81 12.46 -0.49
CA GLY A 69 -9.31 13.55 0.35
C GLY A 69 -10.83 13.46 0.53
N ALA A 70 -11.40 14.48 1.17
CA ALA A 70 -12.86 14.63 1.32
C ALA A 70 -13.60 14.63 -0.03
N HIS A 71 -12.90 14.96 -1.12
CA HIS A 71 -13.43 14.97 -2.49
C HIS A 71 -12.61 14.04 -3.38
N PRO A 72 -13.01 12.76 -3.49
CA PRO A 72 -12.26 11.75 -4.26
C PRO A 72 -11.98 12.18 -5.70
N HIS A 73 -12.94 12.83 -6.38
CA HIS A 73 -12.76 13.29 -7.75
C HIS A 73 -11.61 14.31 -7.90
N ARG A 74 -11.46 15.24 -6.95
CA ARG A 74 -10.35 16.23 -6.98
C ARG A 74 -9.02 15.57 -6.67
N SER A 75 -8.99 14.70 -5.65
CA SER A 75 -7.78 13.97 -5.28
C SER A 75 -7.29 13.07 -6.42
N LEU A 76 -8.20 12.34 -7.08
CA LEU A 76 -7.88 11.52 -8.25
C LEU A 76 -7.43 12.36 -9.44
N GLY A 77 -8.03 13.52 -9.67
CA GLY A 77 -7.58 14.50 -10.67
C GLY A 77 -6.13 14.91 -10.44
N SER A 78 -5.81 15.40 -9.24
CA SER A 78 -4.43 15.79 -8.88
C SER A 78 -3.44 14.63 -8.95
N LEU A 79 -3.89 13.40 -8.65
CA LEU A 79 -3.06 12.21 -8.75
C LEU A 79 -2.74 11.88 -10.22
N SER A 80 -3.69 12.12 -11.13
CA SER A 80 -3.54 11.89 -12.56
C SER A 80 -2.61 12.89 -13.22
N GLU A 81 -2.63 14.15 -12.77
CA GLU A 81 -1.67 15.17 -13.20
C GLU A 81 -0.22 14.76 -12.84
N LYS A 82 -0.04 14.08 -11.71
CA LYS A 82 1.30 13.66 -11.24
C LYS A 82 1.80 12.35 -11.85
N HIS A 83 0.92 11.37 -12.08
CA HIS A 83 1.32 10.01 -12.49
C HIS A 83 0.91 9.64 -13.91
N GLY A 84 0.07 10.44 -14.56
CA GLY A 84 -0.42 10.25 -15.91
C GLY A 84 -1.93 10.03 -15.99
N GLU A 85 -2.49 10.28 -17.18
CA GLU A 85 -3.94 10.19 -17.44
C GLU A 85 -4.50 8.76 -17.39
N LEU A 86 -3.64 7.74 -17.43
CA LEU A 86 -4.00 6.34 -17.29
C LEU A 86 -3.12 5.73 -16.18
N MET A 87 -3.71 5.40 -15.04
CA MET A 87 -2.98 4.87 -13.89
C MET A 87 -3.78 3.80 -13.14
N LEU A 88 -3.08 2.91 -12.45
CA LEU A 88 -3.68 1.90 -11.58
C LEU A 88 -3.54 2.32 -10.11
N ILE A 89 -4.64 2.35 -9.37
CA ILE A 89 -4.65 2.62 -7.93
C ILE A 89 -5.30 1.44 -7.18
N TYR A 90 -5.12 1.38 -5.87
CA TYR A 90 -5.71 0.35 -5.02
C TYR A 90 -6.59 0.96 -3.93
N ALA A 91 -7.88 0.65 -3.96
CA ALA A 91 -8.80 0.95 -2.86
C ALA A 91 -8.76 -0.24 -1.88
N GLY A 92 -7.90 -0.14 -0.86
CA GLY A 92 -7.58 -1.28 -0.01
C GLY A 92 -6.81 -2.36 -0.79
N SER A 93 -7.38 -3.56 -0.87
CA SER A 93 -6.85 -4.67 -1.68
C SER A 93 -7.42 -4.72 -3.10
N SER A 94 -8.40 -3.89 -3.44
CA SER A 94 -9.05 -3.90 -4.76
C SER A 94 -8.33 -2.98 -5.75
N PRO A 95 -7.82 -3.49 -6.90
CA PRO A 95 -7.28 -2.63 -7.95
C PRO A 95 -8.40 -1.84 -8.64
N MET A 96 -8.08 -0.61 -9.06
CA MET A 96 -8.97 0.29 -9.80
C MET A 96 -8.16 1.02 -10.87
N LEU A 97 -8.60 0.92 -12.13
CA LEU A 97 -8.03 1.65 -13.24
C LEU A 97 -8.66 3.05 -13.30
N ILE A 98 -7.82 4.10 -13.26
CA ILE A 98 -8.26 5.48 -13.41
C ILE A 98 -7.93 5.95 -14.82
N VAL A 99 -8.96 6.49 -15.49
CA VAL A 99 -8.88 7.01 -16.85
C VAL A 99 -9.31 8.48 -16.80
N SER A 100 -8.35 9.38 -16.94
CA SER A 100 -8.57 10.85 -16.89
C SER A 100 -8.51 11.50 -18.27
N SER A 101 -8.22 10.71 -19.32
CA SER A 101 -8.19 11.16 -20.72
C SER A 101 -9.52 10.89 -21.42
N ALA A 102 -10.11 11.90 -22.06
CA ALA A 102 -11.31 11.72 -22.87
C ALA A 102 -11.11 10.73 -24.03
N LYS A 103 -9.92 10.76 -24.65
CA LYS A 103 -9.56 9.85 -25.74
C LYS A 103 -9.54 8.39 -25.26
N ALA A 104 -8.84 8.12 -24.16
CA ALA A 104 -8.73 6.77 -23.60
C ALA A 104 -10.08 6.25 -23.08
N ALA A 105 -10.87 7.11 -22.42
CA ALA A 105 -12.21 6.75 -21.97
C ALA A 105 -13.12 6.37 -23.14
N ARG A 106 -13.10 7.15 -24.23
CA ARG A 106 -13.87 6.84 -25.45
C ARG A 106 -13.47 5.51 -26.06
N GLU A 107 -12.18 5.19 -26.08
CA GLU A 107 -11.68 3.94 -26.63
C GLU A 107 -12.10 2.75 -25.77
N ILE A 108 -11.94 2.84 -24.44
CA ILE A 108 -12.35 1.79 -23.51
C ILE A 108 -13.87 1.55 -23.57
N LEU A 109 -14.67 2.62 -23.52
CA LEU A 109 -16.13 2.54 -23.49
C LEU A 109 -16.76 2.20 -24.85
N LYS A 110 -15.99 2.23 -25.95
CA LYS A 110 -16.48 1.78 -27.27
C LYS A 110 -16.00 0.39 -27.64
N THR A 111 -14.74 0.08 -27.36
CA THR A 111 -14.10 -1.16 -27.81
C THR A 111 -14.22 -2.27 -26.76
N HIS A 112 -14.35 -1.91 -25.49
CA HIS A 112 -14.37 -2.84 -24.36
C HIS A 112 -15.56 -2.60 -23.42
N ASP A 113 -16.66 -2.07 -23.95
CA ASP A 113 -17.87 -1.73 -23.18
C ASP A 113 -18.39 -2.92 -22.36
N VAL A 114 -18.45 -4.13 -22.93
CA VAL A 114 -18.92 -5.34 -22.22
C VAL A 114 -18.04 -5.63 -21.00
N THR A 115 -16.71 -5.57 -21.14
CA THR A 115 -15.78 -5.84 -20.03
C THR A 115 -15.86 -4.79 -18.93
N PHE A 116 -16.11 -3.53 -19.29
CA PHE A 116 -16.19 -2.40 -18.35
C PHE A 116 -17.63 -2.03 -17.95
N SER A 117 -18.62 -2.85 -18.33
CA SER A 117 -20.03 -2.65 -17.96
C SER A 117 -20.37 -3.15 -16.56
N ASP A 118 -19.45 -3.88 -15.92
CA ASP A 118 -19.63 -4.41 -14.58
C ASP A 118 -19.81 -3.28 -13.55
N ARG A 119 -20.74 -3.48 -12.61
CA ARG A 119 -21.04 -2.52 -11.55
C ARG A 119 -20.66 -3.15 -10.21
N PRO A 120 -19.62 -2.65 -9.52
CA PRO A 120 -19.23 -3.21 -8.24
C PRO A 120 -20.40 -3.11 -7.25
N SER A 121 -20.75 -4.25 -6.65
CA SER A 121 -21.81 -4.32 -5.64
C SER A 121 -21.40 -3.47 -4.44
N THR A 122 -22.07 -2.35 -4.24
CA THR A 122 -21.88 -1.50 -3.06
C THR A 122 -22.99 -1.75 -2.05
N LYS A 123 -22.67 -1.67 -0.76
CA LYS A 123 -23.67 -1.80 0.31
C LYS A 123 -24.84 -0.82 0.14
N THR A 124 -24.57 0.36 -0.44
CA THR A 124 -25.59 1.36 -0.76
C THR A 124 -26.48 0.91 -1.93
N GLY A 125 -25.90 0.38 -3.02
CA GLY A 125 -26.67 -0.10 -4.17
C GLY A 125 -27.63 -1.23 -3.82
N ASN A 126 -27.21 -2.15 -2.95
CA ASN A 126 -28.06 -3.26 -2.52
C ASN A 126 -29.17 -2.87 -1.52
N ARG A 127 -29.15 -1.63 -0.99
CA ARG A 127 -30.16 -1.14 -0.04
C ARG A 127 -31.23 -0.27 -0.71
N LEU A 128 -31.00 0.11 -1.97
CA LEU A 128 -31.88 0.97 -2.77
C LEU A 128 -32.63 0.20 -3.86
N LEU A 129 -32.39 -1.10 -3.98
CA LEU A 129 -33.08 -2.07 -4.83
C LEU A 129 -33.86 -3.04 -3.94
#